data_AF-H1VZ58-F1
#
_entry.id   AF-H1VZ58-F1
#
_cell.length_a   1.000
_cell.length_b   1.000
_cell.length_c   1.000
_cell.angle_alpha   90.00
_cell.angle_beta   90.00
_cell.angle_gamma   90.00
#
_symmetry.space_group_name_H-M   'P 1'
#
loop_
_entity.id
_entity.type
_entity.pdbx_description
1 polymer ?
#
loop_
_entity_poly.entity_id
_entity_poly.type
_entity_poly.pdbx_seq_one_letter_code
_entity_poly.pdbx_strand_id
1 'polypeptide(L)' 'MYGCLGYTKSRFYARPLAVLTTYKGREILRSTKELAESNQLQVIYGDTDSVMT' A
#
# COMPACT_ATOMS: atom_id res chain seq x y z
N MET A 1 13.22 2.31 -2.56
CA MET A 1 13.62 0.90 -2.86
C MET A 1 12.65 0.18 -3.80
N TYR A 2 11.33 0.29 -3.60
CA TYR A 2 10.29 -0.29 -4.47
C TYR A 2 10.33 0.18 -5.94
N GLY A 3 10.66 1.46 -6.18
CA GLY A 3 10.79 2.03 -7.52
C GLY A 3 11.82 1.32 -8.41
N CYS A 4 12.83 0.66 -7.82
CA CYS A 4 13.83 -0.10 -8.57
C CYS A 4 13.30 -1.45 -9.09
N LEU A 5 12.23 -2.00 -8.50
CA LEU A 5 11.66 -3.29 -8.90
C LEU A 5 10.61 -3.13 -10.01
N GLY A 6 9.95 -1.96 -10.08
CA GLY A 6 8.93 -1.64 -11.07
C GLY A 6 9.42 -0.87 -12.31
N TYR A 7 10.62 -0.31 -12.28
CA TYR A 7 11.19 0.45 -13.41
C TYR A 7 11.85 -0.49 -14.42
N THR A 8 11.33 -0.53 -15.66
CA THR A 8 11.75 -1.46 -16.72
C THR A 8 13.22 -1.31 -17.15
N LYS A 9 13.86 -0.18 -16.86
CA LYS A 9 15.31 0.04 -17.13
C LYS A 9 16.19 -0.14 -15.89
N SER A 10 15.62 -0.59 -14.77
CA SER A 10 16.39 -0.89 -13.55
C SER A 10 17.14 -2.21 -13.69
N ARG A 11 18.37 -2.25 -13.18
CA ARG A 11 19.22 -3.46 -13.14
C ARG A 11 18.60 -4.59 -12.29
N PHE A 12 17.68 -4.24 -11.39
CA PHE A 12 16.97 -5.15 -10.49
C PHE A 12 15.48 -5.23 -10.80
N TYR A 13 15.08 -5.04 -12.07
CA TYR A 13 13.68 -5.12 -12.47
C TYR A 13 13.10 -6.50 -12.14
N ALA A 14 12.11 -6.52 -11.26
CA ALA A 14 11.43 -7.73 -10.80
C ALA A 14 9.95 -7.43 -10.59
N ARG A 15 9.22 -7.39 -11.70
CA ARG A 15 7.78 -7.11 -11.74
C ARG A 15 6.95 -7.96 -10.77
N PRO A 16 7.18 -9.27 -10.59
CA PRO A 16 6.38 -10.07 -9.65
C PRO A 16 6.59 -9.65 -8.19
N LEU A 17 7.83 -9.34 -7.80
CA LEU A 17 8.13 -8.83 -6.46
C LEU A 17 7.53 -7.45 -6.24
N ALA A 18 7.55 -6.60 -7.28
CA ALA A 18 6.86 -5.33 -7.23
C ALA A 18 5.35 -5.55 -6.96
N VAL A 19 4.67 -6.34 -7.78
CA VAL A 19 3.23 -6.60 -7.62
C VAL A 19 2.89 -7.18 -6.24
N LEU A 20 3.75 -8.04 -5.69
CA LEU A 20 3.57 -8.58 -4.34
C LEU A 20 3.59 -7.50 -3.25
N THR A 21 4.56 -6.58 -3.29
CA THR A 21 4.64 -5.52 -2.27
C THR A 21 3.46 -4.56 -2.36
N THR A 22 2.97 -4.20 -3.57
CA THR A 22 1.78 -3.35 -3.69
C THR A 22 0.51 -4.05 -3.27
N TYR A 23 0.40 -5.36 -3.54
CA TYR A 23 -0.72 -6.16 -3.05
C TYR A 23 -0.76 -6.16 -1.52
N LYS A 24 0.39 -6.44 -0.86
CA LYS A 24 0.48 -6.43 0.60
C LYS A 24 0.27 -5.04 1.21
N GLY A 25 0.73 -3.98 0.56
CA GLY A 25 0.46 -2.60 0.99
C GLY A 25 -1.04 -2.27 1.00
N ARG A 26 -1.78 -2.70 -0.04
CA ARG A 26 -3.24 -2.52 -0.11
C ARG A 26 -4.00 -3.33 0.94
N GLU A 27 -3.57 -4.57 1.21
CA GLU A 27 -4.16 -5.36 2.31
C GLU A 27 -4.00 -4.66 3.65
N ILE A 28 -2.78 -4.19 3.96
CA ILE A 28 -2.50 -3.49 5.21
C ILE A 28 -3.34 -2.23 5.33
N LEU A 29 -3.44 -1.40 4.28
CA LEU A 29 -4.29 -0.20 4.29
C LEU A 29 -5.75 -0.50 4.57
N ARG A 30 -6.29 -1.58 3.96
CA ARG A 30 -7.67 -2.00 4.18
C ARG A 30 -7.88 -2.43 5.63
N SER A 31 -6.98 -3.25 6.18
CA SER A 31 -7.06 -3.66 7.59
C SER A 31 -6.92 -2.48 8.56
N THR A 32 -6.06 -1.50 8.25
CA THR A 32 -5.92 -0.28 9.05
C THR A 32 -7.18 0.58 9.00
N LYS A 33 -7.84 0.70 7.84
CA LYS A 33 -9.13 1.38 7.70
C LYS A 33 -10.21 0.69 8.53
N GLU A 34 -10.35 -0.63 8.40
CA GLU A 34 -11.33 -1.42 9.16
C GLU A 34 -11.09 -1.30 10.68
N LEU A 35 -9.83 -1.29 11.11
CA LEU A 35 -9.45 -1.06 12.51
C LEU A 35 -9.81 0.37 12.98
N ALA A 36 -9.56 1.39 12.17
CA ALA A 36 -9.94 2.77 12.51
C ALA A 36 -11.46 2.94 12.65
N GLU A 37 -12.23 2.38 11.70
CA GLU A 37 -13.69 2.37 11.75
C GLU A 37 -14.22 1.61 12.99
N SER A 38 -13.58 0.49 13.36
CA SER A 38 -13.92 -0.26 14.58
C SER A 38 -13.68 0.52 15.87
N ASN A 39 -12.74 1.48 15.84
CA ASN A 39 -12.44 2.40 16.94
C ASN A 39 -13.30 3.68 16.88
N GLN A 40 -14.38 3.70 16.09
CA GLN A 40 -15.30 4.83 15.93
C GLN A 40 -14.62 6.09 15.35
N LEU A 41 -13.47 5.93 14.72
CA LEU A 41 -12.79 7.01 14.00
C LEU A 41 -13.28 7.01 12.55
N GLN A 42 -13.83 8.12 12.09
CA GLN A 42 -14.35 8.25 10.74
C GLN A 42 -13.20 8.48 9.76
N VAL A 43 -12.87 7.47 8.95
CA VAL A 43 -11.86 7.63 7.89
C VAL A 43 -12.44 8.49 6.77
N ILE A 44 -11.92 9.72 6.63
CA ILE A 44 -12.38 10.73 5.66
C ILE A 44 -11.52 10.79 4.38
N TYR A 45 -10.32 10.22 4.39
CA TYR A 45 -9.47 10.11 3.20
C TYR A 45 -8.53 8.90 3.25
N GLY A 46 -8.29 8.27 2.10
CA GLY A 46 -7.35 7.16 1.96
C GLY A 46 -6.62 7.22 0.62
N ASP A 47 -5.31 7.43 0.65
CA ASP A 47 -4.41 7.33 -0.52
C ASP A 47 -3.31 6.31 -0.21
N THR A 48 -2.59 5.88 -1.25
CA THR A 48 -1.51 4.87 -1.41
C THR A 48 -0.73 4.40 -0.17
N ASP A 49 -0.57 5.21 0.88
CA ASP A 49 0.05 4.87 2.17
C ASP A 49 -0.55 5.62 3.38
N SER A 50 -1.63 6.37 3.20
CA SER A 50 -2.12 7.35 4.17
C SER A 50 -3.63 7.18 4.42
N VAL A 51 -4.00 7.09 5.69
CA VAL A 51 -5.38 7.03 6.17
C VAL A 51 -5.59 8.22 7.08
N MET A 52 -6.54 9.08 6.73
CA MET A 52 -6.83 10.31 7.48
C MET A 52 -8.16 10.13 8.21
N THR A 53 -8.08 10.16 9.54
CA THR A 53 -9.21 10.11 10.49
C THR A 53 -9.54 11.49 10.99
#